data_AF-A0A0J7L5U3-F1
#
_entry.id   AF-A0A0J7L5U3-F1
#
_cell.length_a   1.000
_cell.length_b   1.000
_cell.length_c   1.000
_cell.angle_alpha   90.00
_cell.angle_beta   90.00
_cell.angle_gamma   90.00
#
_symmetry.space_group_name_H-M   'P 1'
#
loop_
_entity.id
_entity.type
_entity.pdbx_description
1 polymer ?
#
loop_
_entity_poly.entity_id
_entity_poly.type
_entity_poly.pdbx_seq_one_letter_code
_entity_poly.pdbx_strand_id
1 'polypeptide(L)'
;MKEEIFQNTIPLLEKALRVLGLATKELKPNDKNNEETYENDLIFIGSVAMMDPPRKEAKLAVARALDSGIRVIMITGDHKITALAIGKRIGIVNHKYNEALTGSEIDKLNDQELKERLTKVSVFARVNPEHKTRIVEILQSDKLIIAMTGDGVNDAPSLAKADVGIAMGITGTDVAKESANAILTDDNFATIISGVREGRNIYEKIKRSIAFLLGANFAQIFTILFILLFSAITNQDGKIIALGNINVL
;
A
#
# COMPACT_ATOMS: atom_id res chain seq x y z
N MET A 1 20.09 -18.40 31.28
CA MET A 1 21.11 -17.58 30.58
C MET A 1 20.69 -17.14 29.18
N LYS A 2 20.39 -18.02 28.20
CA LYS A 2 19.97 -17.59 26.85
C LYS A 2 18.65 -16.79 26.86
N GLU A 3 17.65 -17.27 27.58
CA GLU A 3 16.39 -16.54 27.77
C GLU A 3 16.59 -15.20 28.46
N GLU A 4 17.43 -15.16 29.50
CA GLU A 4 17.74 -13.93 30.23
C GLU A 4 18.43 -12.87 29.35
N ILE A 5 19.41 -13.28 28.54
CA ILE A 5 20.05 -12.40 27.55
C ILE A 5 19.00 -11.88 26.56
N PHE A 6 18.13 -12.74 26.05
CA PHE A 6 17.06 -12.33 25.14
C PHE A 6 16.09 -11.35 25.79
N GLN A 7 15.65 -11.62 27.02
CA GLN A 7 14.78 -10.72 27.80
C GLN A 7 15.43 -9.33 27.99
N ASN A 8 16.75 -9.29 28.23
CA ASN A 8 17.48 -8.03 28.33
C ASN A 8 17.54 -7.23 27.01
N THR A 9 17.31 -7.87 25.85
CA THR A 9 17.23 -7.18 24.56
C THR A 9 15.85 -6.57 24.28
N ILE A 10 14.78 -7.03 24.94
CA ILE A 10 13.41 -6.57 24.65
C ILE A 10 13.25 -5.05 24.80
N PRO A 11 13.74 -4.39 25.86
CA PRO A 11 13.63 -2.93 25.99
C PRO A 11 14.35 -2.16 24.87
N LEU A 12 15.35 -2.76 24.23
CA LEU A 12 16.05 -2.18 23.08
C LEU A 12 15.21 -2.35 21.82
N LEU A 13 14.61 -3.52 21.61
CA LEU A 13 13.70 -3.78 20.48
C LEU A 13 12.47 -2.87 20.53
N GLU A 14 11.92 -2.60 21.71
CA GLU A 14 10.80 -1.66 21.92
C GLU A 14 11.15 -0.21 21.54
N LYS A 15 12.45 0.14 21.58
CA LYS A 15 12.95 1.43 21.09
C LYS A 15 13.25 1.43 19.59
N ALA A 16 12.80 0.40 18.87
CA ALA A 16 13.07 0.17 17.45
C ALA A 16 14.58 0.05 17.14
N LEU A 17 15.35 -0.53 18.06
CA LEU A 17 16.75 -0.85 17.82
C LEU A 17 16.88 -2.26 17.23
N ARG A 18 17.74 -2.41 16.23
CA ARG A 18 18.25 -3.70 15.77
C ARG A 18 19.39 -4.12 16.69
N VAL A 19 19.27 -5.30 17.28
CA VAL A 19 20.26 -5.83 18.24
C VAL A 19 21.02 -6.98 17.58
N LEU A 20 22.36 -6.93 17.64
CA LEU A 20 23.25 -8.01 17.19
C LEU A 20 23.94 -8.62 18.40
N GLY A 21 23.87 -9.95 18.53
CA GLY A 21 24.62 -10.71 19.52
C GLY A 21 26.02 -11.02 19.00
N LEU A 22 27.04 -10.83 19.85
CA LEU A 22 28.44 -11.09 19.57
C LEU A 22 28.88 -12.28 20.42
N ALA A 23 29.46 -13.28 19.78
CA ALA A 23 29.98 -14.47 20.45
C ALA A 23 31.28 -14.93 19.77
N THR A 24 32.12 -15.67 20.49
CA THR A 24 33.42 -16.14 19.99
C THR A 24 33.65 -17.60 20.35
N LYS A 25 34.47 -18.28 19.55
CA LYS A 25 34.96 -19.63 19.82
C LYS A 25 36.41 -19.70 19.41
N GLU A 26 37.24 -20.26 20.28
CA GLU A 26 38.62 -20.56 19.95
C GLU A 26 38.67 -21.91 19.21
N LEU A 27 39.15 -21.90 17.97
CA LEU A 27 39.24 -23.11 17.14
C LEU A 27 40.50 -23.88 17.49
N LYS A 28 40.38 -25.18 17.80
CA LYS A 28 41.54 -26.05 17.97
C LYS A 28 42.04 -26.53 16.60
N PRO A 29 43.31 -26.95 16.47
CA PRO A 29 43.88 -27.39 15.19
C PRO A 29 43.07 -28.50 14.49
N ASN A 30 42.39 -29.38 15.24
CA ASN A 30 41.54 -30.44 14.71
C ASN A 30 40.15 -29.98 14.24
N ASP A 31 39.70 -28.79 14.63
CA ASP A 31 38.37 -28.28 14.27
C ASP A 31 38.35 -27.61 12.88
N LYS A 32 39.53 -27.34 12.30
CA LYS A 32 39.71 -26.55 11.07
C LYS A 32 39.12 -27.16 9.79
N ASN A 33 38.60 -28.39 9.85
CA ASN A 33 38.12 -29.12 8.66
C ASN A 33 36.60 -29.19 8.56
N ASN A 34 35.84 -28.60 9.50
CA ASN A 34 34.39 -28.65 9.47
C ASN A 34 33.76 -27.28 9.75
N GLU A 35 33.50 -26.52 8.68
CA GLU A 35 32.91 -25.19 8.73
C GLU A 35 31.54 -25.15 9.43
N GLU A 36 30.76 -26.25 9.36
CA GLU A 36 29.46 -26.36 10.03
C GLU A 36 29.57 -26.35 11.56
N THR A 37 30.77 -26.59 12.12
CA THR A 37 31.01 -26.61 13.58
C THR A 37 31.50 -25.27 14.14
N TYR A 38 31.78 -24.29 13.27
CA TYR A 38 32.31 -22.99 13.69
C TYR A 38 31.29 -22.17 14.48
N GLU A 39 30.01 -22.29 14.18
CA GLU A 39 28.94 -21.52 14.84
C GLU A 39 28.29 -22.25 16.04
N ASN A 40 28.83 -23.38 16.47
CA ASN A 40 28.35 -24.15 17.61
C ASN A 40 29.22 -23.92 18.86
N ASP A 41 28.64 -24.00 20.07
CA ASP A 41 29.34 -23.87 21.37
C ASP A 41 30.13 -22.56 21.55
N LEU A 42 29.58 -21.45 21.05
CA LEU A 42 30.17 -20.12 21.16
C LEU A 42 30.03 -19.56 22.59
N ILE A 43 31.04 -18.80 23.02
CA ILE A 43 31.03 -17.99 24.24
C ILE A 43 30.42 -16.63 23.90
N PHE A 44 29.27 -16.32 24.49
CA PHE A 44 28.64 -15.01 24.33
C PHE A 44 29.48 -13.91 24.98
N ILE A 45 29.80 -12.87 24.22
CA ILE A 45 30.60 -11.72 24.68
C ILE A 45 29.67 -10.57 25.09
N GLY A 46 28.63 -10.29 24.29
CA GLY A 46 27.74 -9.16 24.51
C GLY A 46 26.83 -8.88 23.32
N SER A 47 26.15 -7.74 23.34
CA SER A 47 25.28 -7.30 22.24
C SER A 47 25.47 -5.82 21.93
N VAL A 48 25.37 -5.47 20.65
CA VAL A 48 25.34 -4.08 20.19
C VAL A 48 23.95 -3.76 19.63
N ALA A 49 23.49 -2.53 19.87
CA ALA A 49 22.20 -2.06 19.39
C ALA A 49 22.40 -0.87 18.44
N MET A 50 21.81 -0.95 17.27
CA MET A 50 21.84 0.10 16.24
C MET A 50 20.42 0.46 15.84
N MET A 51 20.19 1.71 15.42
CA MET A 51 18.89 2.16 14.93
C MET A 51 18.96 2.30 13.42
N ASP A 52 17.97 1.76 12.72
CA ASP A 52 17.67 2.17 11.35
C ASP A 52 16.49 3.15 11.43
N PRO A 53 16.75 4.47 11.48
CA PRO A 53 15.70 5.44 11.73
C PRO A 53 14.78 5.54 10.50
N PRO A 54 13.44 5.54 10.70
CA PRO A 54 12.56 5.81 9.59
C PRO A 54 12.82 7.22 9.05
N ARG A 55 12.75 7.35 7.73
CA ARG A 55 12.83 8.63 7.01
C ARG A 55 11.87 9.66 7.62
N LYS A 56 12.31 10.91 7.79
CA LYS A 56 11.49 11.98 8.41
C LYS A 56 10.20 12.22 7.63
N GLU A 57 10.30 12.18 6.31
CA GLU A 57 9.22 12.28 5.35
C GLU A 57 8.16 11.19 5.52
N ALA A 58 8.53 9.97 5.93
CA ALA A 58 7.59 8.87 6.12
C ALA A 58 6.57 9.17 7.23
N LYS A 59 7.00 9.76 8.35
CA LYS A 59 6.09 10.13 9.44
C LYS A 59 5.07 11.18 9.00
N LEU A 60 5.51 12.20 8.27
CA LEU A 60 4.62 13.26 7.75
C LEU A 60 3.67 12.70 6.69
N ALA A 61 4.14 11.79 5.84
CA ALA A 61 3.32 11.16 4.82
C ALA A 61 2.23 10.26 5.42
N VAL A 62 2.56 9.45 6.43
CA VAL A 62 1.57 8.63 7.16
C VAL A 62 0.50 9.52 7.81
N ALA A 63 0.90 10.62 8.47
CA ALA A 63 -0.05 11.56 9.06
C ALA A 63 -1.00 12.14 7.99
N ARG A 64 -0.48 12.64 6.87
CA ARG A 64 -1.29 13.16 5.77
C ARG A 64 -2.21 12.12 5.13
N ALA A 65 -1.75 10.88 5.03
CA ALA A 65 -2.56 9.76 4.55
C ALA A 65 -3.78 9.56 5.45
N LEU A 66 -3.56 9.46 6.76
CA LEU A 66 -4.61 9.30 7.76
C LEU A 66 -5.59 10.48 7.75
N ASP A 67 -5.09 11.72 7.72
CA ASP A 67 -5.91 12.93 7.62
C ASP A 67 -6.77 12.96 6.34
N SER A 68 -6.31 12.31 5.28
CA SER A 68 -7.02 12.18 4.00
C SER A 68 -7.97 10.98 3.94
N GLY A 69 -8.18 10.29 5.07
CA GLY A 69 -9.03 9.09 5.19
C GLY A 69 -8.39 7.82 4.63
N ILE A 70 -7.08 7.81 4.38
CA ILE A 70 -6.34 6.67 3.84
C ILE A 70 -5.72 5.90 5.00
N ARG A 71 -6.09 4.62 5.13
CA ARG A 71 -5.45 3.72 6.08
C ARG A 71 -4.11 3.25 5.54
N VAL A 72 -3.07 3.29 6.37
CA VAL A 72 -1.75 2.75 6.05
C VAL A 72 -1.53 1.45 6.82
N ILE A 73 -1.03 0.43 6.14
CA ILE A 73 -0.67 -0.88 6.72
C ILE A 73 0.81 -1.13 6.43
N MET A 74 1.58 -1.51 7.44
CA MET A 74 2.97 -1.91 7.30
C MET A 74 3.04 -3.42 7.08
N ILE A 75 3.82 -3.85 6.08
CA ILE A 75 4.11 -5.25 5.80
C ILE A 75 5.64 -5.38 5.69
N THR A 76 6.27 -6.14 6.59
CA THR A 76 7.74 -6.21 6.70
C THR A 76 8.24 -7.63 7.02
N GLY A 77 9.49 -7.90 6.65
CA GLY A 77 10.24 -9.10 7.08
C GLY A 77 10.83 -9.00 8.48
N ASP A 78 10.79 -7.81 9.10
CA ASP A 78 11.34 -7.58 10.44
C ASP A 78 10.58 -8.34 11.53
N HIS A 79 11.20 -8.41 12.71
CA HIS A 79 10.57 -8.98 13.90
C HIS A 79 9.37 -8.15 14.37
N LYS A 80 8.32 -8.81 14.88
CA LYS A 80 7.05 -8.20 15.32
C LYS A 80 7.25 -7.01 16.26
N ILE A 81 8.12 -7.16 17.26
CA ILE A 81 8.38 -6.14 18.29
C ILE A 81 8.97 -4.87 17.65
N THR A 82 9.97 -5.03 16.79
CA THR A 82 10.63 -3.93 16.08
C THR A 82 9.67 -3.24 15.10
N ALA A 83 8.94 -4.01 14.31
CA ALA A 83 7.96 -3.49 13.35
C ALA A 83 6.87 -2.68 14.06
N LEU A 84 6.35 -3.17 15.19
CA LEU A 84 5.37 -2.46 16.01
C LEU A 84 5.95 -1.15 16.59
N ALA A 85 7.20 -1.17 17.07
CA ALA A 85 7.87 0.01 17.59
C ALA A 85 8.07 1.08 16.50
N ILE A 86 8.51 0.69 15.30
CA ILE A 86 8.62 1.60 14.14
C ILE A 86 7.23 2.12 13.77
N GLY A 87 6.23 1.24 13.65
CA GLY A 87 4.85 1.60 13.32
C GLY A 87 4.24 2.62 14.28
N LYS A 88 4.49 2.50 15.58
CA LYS A 88 4.09 3.51 16.58
C LYS A 88 4.80 4.85 16.36
N ARG A 89 6.10 4.81 16.07
CA ARG A 89 6.92 6.03 15.91
C ARG A 89 6.53 6.87 14.70
N ILE A 90 6.13 6.22 13.61
CA ILE A 90 5.69 6.89 12.37
C ILE A 90 4.18 7.13 12.30
N GLY A 91 3.39 6.59 13.23
CA GLY A 91 1.95 6.85 13.34
C GLY A 91 1.04 5.85 12.61
N ILE A 92 1.59 4.76 12.08
CA ILE A 92 0.79 3.65 11.50
C ILE A 92 -0.02 2.95 12.59
N VAL A 93 0.62 2.73 13.74
CA VAL A 93 -0.03 2.14 14.92
C VAL A 93 -0.66 3.25 15.74
N ASN A 94 -1.98 3.22 15.90
CA ASN A 94 -2.75 4.22 16.64
C ASN A 94 -3.88 3.58 17.45
N HIS A 95 -4.72 4.38 18.12
CA HIS A 95 -5.79 3.88 18.99
C HIS A 95 -6.80 2.97 18.27
N LYS A 96 -7.02 3.18 16.96
CA LYS A 96 -7.94 2.38 16.13
C LYS A 96 -7.25 1.16 15.54
N TYR A 97 -5.99 1.31 15.13
CA TYR A 97 -5.20 0.24 14.51
C TYR A 97 -3.96 -0.07 15.34
N ASN A 98 -4.12 -0.91 16.37
CA ASN A 98 -3.11 -1.15 17.40
C ASN A 98 -2.53 -2.58 17.40
N GLU A 99 -3.03 -3.47 16.55
CA GLU A 99 -2.61 -4.87 16.51
C GLU A 99 -1.51 -5.12 15.47
N ALA A 100 -0.70 -6.15 15.74
CA ALA A 100 0.28 -6.69 14.81
C ALA A 100 0.14 -8.22 14.70
N LEU A 101 0.38 -8.76 13.51
CA LEU A 101 0.40 -10.21 13.24
C LEU A 101 1.72 -10.64 12.61
N THR A 102 2.17 -11.86 12.89
CA THR A 102 3.27 -12.51 12.17
C THR A 102 2.74 -13.39 11.04
N GLY A 103 3.58 -13.71 10.05
CA GLY A 103 3.23 -14.70 9.01
C GLY A 103 2.72 -16.02 9.60
N SER A 104 3.40 -16.53 10.63
CA SER A 104 2.98 -17.76 11.33
C SER A 104 1.66 -17.65 12.10
N GLU A 105 1.23 -16.43 12.47
CA GLU A 105 -0.10 -16.18 13.05
C GLU A 105 -1.16 -16.11 11.95
N ILE A 106 -0.83 -15.54 10.78
CA ILE A 106 -1.69 -15.50 9.59
C ILE A 106 -2.02 -16.91 9.08
N ASP A 107 -1.02 -17.80 9.06
CA ASP A 107 -1.19 -19.19 8.60
C ASP A 107 -2.20 -20.00 9.43
N LYS A 108 -2.42 -19.60 10.69
CA LYS A 108 -3.36 -20.26 11.60
C LYS A 108 -4.79 -19.75 11.45
N LEU A 109 -4.99 -18.63 10.76
CA LEU A 109 -6.28 -17.99 10.60
C LEU A 109 -6.88 -18.39 9.26
N ASN A 110 -8.18 -18.69 9.25
CA ASN A 110 -8.93 -18.74 8.00
C ASN A 110 -9.20 -17.32 7.45
N ASP A 111 -9.68 -17.21 6.21
CA ASP A 111 -9.88 -15.90 5.56
C ASP A 111 -10.90 -15.02 6.28
N GLN A 112 -11.93 -15.60 6.88
CA GLN A 112 -12.95 -14.85 7.62
C GLN A 112 -12.39 -14.29 8.95
N GLU A 113 -11.63 -15.10 9.69
CA GLU A 113 -10.95 -14.66 10.90
C GLU A 113 -9.89 -13.59 10.59
N LEU A 114 -9.11 -13.80 9.53
CA LEU A 114 -8.11 -12.84 9.09
C LEU A 114 -8.77 -11.52 8.68
N LYS A 115 -9.91 -11.57 7.99
CA LYS A 115 -10.72 -10.40 7.62
C LYS A 115 -11.19 -9.61 8.85
N GLU A 116 -11.67 -10.29 9.88
CA GLU A 116 -12.08 -9.64 11.13
C GLU A 116 -10.88 -8.97 11.82
N ARG A 117 -9.72 -9.64 11.89
CA ARG A 117 -8.49 -9.08 12.46
C ARG A 117 -7.95 -7.93 11.63
N LEU A 118 -8.08 -7.98 10.31
CA LEU A 118 -7.69 -6.92 9.39
C LEU A 118 -8.41 -5.60 9.68
N THR A 119 -9.50 -5.56 10.45
CA THR A 119 -10.12 -4.29 10.87
C THR A 119 -9.25 -3.50 11.87
N LYS A 120 -8.38 -4.18 12.64
CA LYS A 120 -7.55 -3.60 13.71
C LYS A 120 -6.05 -3.71 13.48
N VAL A 121 -5.59 -4.68 12.69
CA VAL A 121 -4.16 -4.92 12.47
C VAL A 121 -3.56 -3.86 11.53
N SER A 122 -2.50 -3.18 11.96
CA SER A 122 -1.78 -2.20 11.12
C SER A 122 -0.36 -2.64 10.75
N VAL A 123 0.14 -3.72 11.35
CA VAL A 123 1.51 -4.20 11.14
C VAL A 123 1.52 -5.71 10.92
N PHE A 124 2.11 -6.14 9.80
CA PHE A 124 2.40 -7.53 9.49
C PHE A 124 3.91 -7.74 9.45
N ALA A 125 4.40 -8.69 10.23
CA ALA A 125 5.82 -8.93 10.45
C ALA A 125 6.20 -10.36 10.05
N ARG A 126 7.46 -10.58 9.61
CA ARG A 126 7.94 -11.89 9.14
C ARG A 126 6.96 -12.57 8.17
N VAL A 127 6.48 -11.83 7.18
CA VAL A 127 5.55 -12.35 6.17
C VAL A 127 6.30 -12.87 4.93
N ASN A 128 5.69 -13.85 4.26
CA ASN A 128 6.14 -14.34 2.95
C ASN A 128 5.33 -13.67 1.80
N PRO A 129 5.72 -13.87 0.52
CA PRO A 129 4.99 -13.32 -0.63
C PRO A 129 3.51 -13.70 -0.69
N GLU A 130 3.18 -14.93 -0.29
CA GLU A 130 1.81 -15.47 -0.30
C GLU A 130 0.91 -14.72 0.68
N HIS A 131 1.43 -14.41 1.89
CA HIS A 131 0.73 -13.60 2.88
C HIS A 131 0.40 -12.21 2.36
N LYS A 132 1.34 -11.56 1.65
CA LYS A 132 1.10 -10.21 1.09
C LYS A 132 -0.07 -10.22 0.12
N THR A 133 -0.07 -11.20 -0.78
CA THR A 133 -1.12 -11.35 -1.80
C THR A 133 -2.47 -11.67 -1.17
N ARG A 134 -2.50 -12.58 -0.19
CA ARG A 134 -3.71 -12.94 0.58
C ARG A 134 -4.30 -11.74 1.33
N ILE A 135 -3.47 -10.90 1.95
CA ILE A 135 -3.92 -9.67 2.62
C ILE A 135 -4.58 -8.72 1.61
N VAL A 136 -3.97 -8.51 0.45
CA VAL A 136 -4.52 -7.66 -0.62
C VAL A 136 -5.88 -8.19 -1.07
N GLU A 137 -6.00 -9.49 -1.33
CA GLU A 137 -7.25 -10.13 -1.78
C GLU A 137 -8.40 -9.98 -0.77
N ILE A 138 -8.13 -10.21 0.51
CA ILE A 138 -9.16 -10.08 1.54
C ILE A 138 -9.60 -8.62 1.68
N LEU A 139 -8.67 -7.66 1.66
CA LEU A 139 -9.01 -6.24 1.71
C LEU A 139 -9.79 -5.78 0.47
N GLN A 140 -9.44 -6.28 -0.72
CA GLN A 140 -10.20 -6.04 -1.95
C GLN A 140 -11.64 -6.61 -1.86
N SER A 141 -11.83 -7.76 -1.20
CA SER A 141 -13.17 -8.33 -0.98
C SER A 141 -14.11 -7.41 -0.19
N ASP A 142 -13.55 -6.46 0.57
CA ASP A 142 -14.29 -5.42 1.30
C ASP A 142 -14.58 -4.17 0.48
N LYS A 143 -14.42 -4.23 -0.85
CA LYS A 143 -14.62 -3.10 -1.79
C LYS A 143 -13.72 -1.91 -1.49
N LEU A 144 -12.59 -2.15 -0.82
CA LEU A 144 -11.54 -1.17 -0.63
C LEU A 144 -10.66 -1.12 -1.88
N ILE A 145 -10.19 0.07 -2.24
CA ILE A 145 -9.17 0.25 -3.26
C ILE A 145 -7.80 0.15 -2.59
N ILE A 146 -6.98 -0.80 -3.03
CA ILE A 146 -5.71 -1.14 -2.41
C ILE A 146 -4.57 -0.65 -3.28
N ALA A 147 -3.72 0.19 -2.69
CA ALA A 147 -2.41 0.51 -3.24
C ALA A 147 -1.34 -0.31 -2.49
N MET A 148 -0.53 -1.04 -3.24
CA MET A 148 0.58 -1.85 -2.72
C MET A 148 1.90 -1.21 -3.12
N THR A 149 2.83 -1.09 -2.18
CA THR A 149 4.20 -0.64 -2.47
C THR A 149 5.19 -1.78 -2.26
N GLY A 150 6.18 -1.89 -3.14
CA GLY A 150 7.21 -2.92 -3.02
C GLY A 150 8.45 -2.61 -3.84
N ASP A 151 9.54 -3.32 -3.55
CA ASP A 151 10.84 -3.14 -4.19
C ASP A 151 11.48 -4.50 -4.58
N GLY A 152 11.10 -5.58 -3.91
CA GLY A 152 11.65 -6.91 -4.15
C GLY A 152 10.88 -7.72 -5.20
N VAL A 153 11.55 -8.75 -5.75
CA VAL A 153 10.90 -9.80 -6.57
C VAL A 153 9.75 -10.47 -5.81
N ASN A 154 9.90 -10.59 -4.50
CA ASN A 154 8.91 -11.12 -3.57
C ASN A 154 7.62 -10.29 -3.50
N ASP A 155 7.65 -9.02 -3.93
CA ASP A 155 6.47 -8.14 -3.92
C ASP A 155 5.69 -8.20 -5.24
N ALA A 156 6.29 -8.72 -6.31
CA ALA A 156 5.71 -8.74 -7.65
C ALA A 156 4.29 -9.32 -7.71
N PRO A 157 3.97 -10.48 -7.08
CA PRO A 157 2.61 -11.01 -7.11
C PRO A 157 1.60 -10.07 -6.45
N SER A 158 1.95 -9.50 -5.31
CA SER A 158 1.08 -8.58 -4.57
C SER A 158 0.95 -7.19 -5.23
N LEU A 159 2.00 -6.72 -5.91
CA LEU A 159 1.98 -5.49 -6.73
C LEU A 159 1.02 -5.66 -7.90
N ALA A 160 1.12 -6.77 -8.63
CA ALA A 160 0.25 -7.08 -9.76
C ALA A 160 -1.21 -7.32 -9.34
N LYS A 161 -1.43 -7.80 -8.11
CA LYS A 161 -2.77 -8.08 -7.58
C LYS A 161 -3.52 -6.83 -7.09
N ALA A 162 -2.78 -5.85 -6.56
CA ALA A 162 -3.37 -4.63 -6.02
C ALA A 162 -4.07 -3.80 -7.12
N ASP A 163 -5.04 -2.97 -6.72
CA ASP A 163 -5.70 -2.06 -7.67
C ASP A 163 -4.71 -1.04 -8.25
N VAL A 164 -3.71 -0.66 -7.44
CA VAL A 164 -2.56 0.15 -7.86
C VAL A 164 -1.28 -0.41 -7.24
N GLY A 165 -0.49 -1.16 -8.02
CA GLY A 165 0.87 -1.55 -7.67
C GLY A 165 1.85 -0.39 -7.88
N ILE A 166 2.70 -0.12 -6.89
CA ILE A 166 3.68 0.97 -6.90
C ILE A 166 5.08 0.41 -6.59
N ALA A 167 5.99 0.46 -7.55
CA ALA A 167 7.37 0.01 -7.37
C ALA A 167 8.31 1.17 -6.99
N MET A 168 9.36 0.86 -6.22
CA MET A 168 10.49 1.77 -6.00
C MET A 168 11.33 1.91 -7.28
N GLY A 169 11.74 3.11 -7.62
CA GLY A 169 12.50 3.43 -8.84
C GLY A 169 13.99 3.18 -8.68
N ILE A 170 14.57 3.49 -7.53
CA ILE A 170 16.02 3.37 -7.27
C ILE A 170 16.33 2.00 -6.69
N THR A 171 15.67 1.59 -5.60
CA THR A 171 15.92 0.29 -4.95
C THR A 171 15.14 -0.87 -5.55
N GLY A 172 14.10 -0.59 -6.35
CA GLY A 172 13.24 -1.64 -6.88
C GLY A 172 13.90 -2.47 -7.97
N THR A 173 13.73 -3.79 -7.87
CA THR A 173 14.14 -4.76 -8.89
C THR A 173 13.33 -4.59 -10.18
N ASP A 174 13.89 -5.00 -11.31
CA ASP A 174 13.21 -4.89 -12.62
C ASP A 174 11.88 -5.65 -12.62
N VAL A 175 11.84 -6.82 -11.97
CA VAL A 175 10.61 -7.63 -11.82
C VAL A 175 9.53 -6.86 -11.04
N ALA A 176 9.91 -6.15 -9.96
CA ALA A 176 8.97 -5.34 -9.20
C ALA A 176 8.42 -4.17 -10.03
N LYS A 177 9.28 -3.51 -10.82
CA LYS A 177 8.91 -2.39 -11.70
C LYS A 177 7.98 -2.81 -12.83
N GLU A 178 8.26 -3.95 -13.47
CA GLU A 178 7.39 -4.51 -14.52
C GLU A 178 6.02 -4.95 -14.00
N SER A 179 5.95 -5.39 -12.73
CA SER A 179 4.70 -5.83 -12.10
C SER A 179 3.82 -4.69 -11.58
N ALA A 180 4.35 -3.46 -11.51
CA ALA A 180 3.66 -2.30 -10.94
C ALA A 180 2.96 -1.45 -12.01
N ASN A 181 1.93 -0.71 -11.60
CA ASN A 181 1.24 0.26 -12.47
C ASN A 181 1.93 1.63 -12.46
N ALA A 182 2.67 1.94 -11.39
CA ALA A 182 3.41 3.18 -11.23
C ALA A 182 4.78 2.92 -10.60
N ILE A 183 5.74 3.80 -10.91
CA ILE A 183 7.11 3.74 -10.39
C ILE A 183 7.43 5.05 -9.67
N LEU A 184 7.91 4.96 -8.44
CA LEU A 184 8.41 6.11 -7.66
C LEU A 184 9.86 6.38 -8.02
N THR A 185 10.12 7.34 -8.89
CA THR A 185 11.48 7.66 -9.35
C THR A 185 12.41 8.19 -8.25
N ASP A 186 11.87 8.60 -7.10
CA ASP A 186 12.59 9.18 -5.96
C ASP A 186 12.59 8.30 -4.70
N ASP A 187 11.99 7.09 -4.77
CA ASP A 187 11.77 6.17 -3.64
C ASP A 187 11.11 6.82 -2.41
N ASN A 188 10.34 7.88 -2.62
CA ASN A 188 9.75 8.65 -1.53
C ASN A 188 8.27 8.32 -1.33
N PHE A 189 7.96 7.71 -0.20
CA PHE A 189 6.57 7.42 0.19
C PHE A 189 5.66 8.66 0.21
N ALA A 190 6.20 9.86 0.49
CA ALA A 190 5.43 11.11 0.46
C ALA A 190 4.90 11.47 -0.95
N THR A 191 5.56 10.97 -1.99
CA THR A 191 5.17 11.19 -3.40
C THR A 191 3.87 10.45 -3.71
N ILE A 192 3.63 9.27 -3.11
CA ILE A 192 2.36 8.54 -3.23
C ILE A 192 1.20 9.41 -2.73
N ILE A 193 1.35 10.02 -1.56
CA ILE A 193 0.29 10.83 -0.95
C ILE A 193 -0.02 12.07 -1.81
N SER A 194 1.03 12.67 -2.39
CA SER A 194 0.88 13.77 -3.34
C SER A 194 0.16 13.30 -4.61
N GLY A 195 0.50 12.12 -5.12
CA GLY A 195 -0.17 11.50 -6.27
C GLY A 195 -1.65 11.23 -6.02
N VAL A 196 -2.03 10.73 -4.84
CA VAL A 196 -3.43 10.52 -4.48
C VAL A 196 -4.20 11.85 -4.46
N ARG A 197 -3.59 12.93 -3.94
CA ARG A 197 -4.20 14.27 -3.95
C ARG A 197 -4.45 14.75 -5.38
N GLU A 198 -3.46 14.63 -6.27
CA GLU A 198 -3.64 15.03 -7.67
C GLU A 198 -4.65 14.14 -8.41
N GLY A 199 -4.67 12.83 -8.13
CA GLY A 199 -5.67 11.91 -8.66
C GLY A 199 -7.10 12.31 -8.29
N ARG A 200 -7.35 12.68 -7.02
CA ARG A 200 -8.64 13.20 -6.56
C ARG A 200 -9.02 14.51 -7.27
N ASN A 201 -8.06 15.42 -7.46
CA ASN A 201 -8.28 16.69 -8.18
C ASN A 201 -8.66 16.45 -9.65
N ILE A 202 -7.96 15.55 -10.34
CA ILE A 202 -8.24 15.21 -11.74
C ILE A 202 -9.60 14.54 -11.87
N TYR A 203 -9.94 13.63 -10.97
CA TYR A 203 -11.24 12.94 -10.97
C TYR A 203 -12.41 13.91 -10.87
N GLU A 204 -12.33 14.92 -10.00
CA GLU A 204 -13.36 15.97 -9.90
C GLU A 204 -13.46 16.82 -11.17
N LYS A 205 -12.33 17.12 -11.84
CA LYS A 205 -12.34 17.81 -13.14
C LYS A 205 -13.01 16.96 -14.23
N ILE A 206 -12.75 15.65 -14.26
CA ILE A 206 -13.37 14.72 -15.21
C ILE A 206 -14.89 14.70 -15.01
N LYS A 207 -15.38 14.56 -13.77
CA LYS A 207 -16.82 14.60 -13.48
C LYS A 207 -17.47 15.89 -13.99
N ARG A 208 -16.84 17.04 -13.72
CA ARG A 208 -17.35 18.35 -14.18
C ARG A 208 -17.39 18.43 -15.70
N SER A 209 -16.36 17.92 -16.37
CA SER A 209 -16.32 17.86 -17.85
C SER A 209 -17.45 16.98 -18.40
N ILE A 210 -17.65 15.79 -17.83
CA ILE A 210 -18.74 14.89 -18.24
C ILE A 210 -20.11 15.56 -18.01
N ALA A 211 -20.33 16.18 -16.85
CA ALA A 211 -21.57 16.87 -16.55
C ALA A 211 -21.84 18.02 -17.53
N PHE A 212 -20.80 18.77 -17.90
CA PHE A 212 -20.90 19.82 -18.91
C PHE A 212 -21.28 19.27 -20.29
N LEU A 213 -20.61 18.21 -20.75
CA LEU A 213 -20.90 17.57 -22.04
C LEU A 213 -22.31 16.99 -22.08
N LEU A 214 -22.76 16.32 -21.01
CA LEU A 214 -24.12 15.83 -20.89
C LEU A 214 -25.13 16.97 -20.91
N GLY A 215 -24.87 18.06 -20.18
CA GLY A 215 -25.74 19.24 -20.17
C GLY A 215 -25.88 19.89 -21.56
N ALA A 216 -24.78 20.00 -22.30
CA ALA A 216 -24.79 20.50 -23.67
C ALA A 216 -25.61 19.59 -24.60
N ASN A 217 -25.40 18.26 -24.52
CA ASN A 217 -26.16 17.29 -25.31
C ASN A 217 -27.67 17.33 -24.98
N PHE A 218 -28.03 17.43 -23.69
CA PHE A 218 -29.42 17.60 -23.30
C PHE A 218 -30.02 18.88 -23.88
N ALA A 219 -29.32 20.01 -23.79
CA ALA A 219 -29.78 21.27 -24.36
C ALA A 219 -30.00 21.16 -25.88
N GLN A 220 -29.10 20.50 -26.60
CA GLN A 220 -29.24 20.24 -28.04
C GLN A 220 -30.48 19.39 -28.35
N ILE A 221 -30.68 18.28 -27.62
CA ILE A 221 -31.84 17.40 -27.79
C ILE A 221 -33.14 18.16 -27.52
N PHE A 222 -33.21 18.92 -26.42
CA PHE A 222 -34.40 19.72 -26.10
C PHE A 222 -34.65 20.81 -27.13
N THR A 223 -33.60 21.44 -27.67
CA THR A 223 -33.73 22.46 -28.72
C THR A 223 -34.35 21.85 -29.99
N ILE A 224 -33.83 20.71 -30.45
CA ILE A 224 -34.38 20.01 -31.62
C ILE A 224 -35.83 19.57 -31.37
N LEU A 225 -36.11 18.99 -30.20
CA LEU A 225 -37.47 18.56 -29.84
C LEU A 225 -38.45 19.74 -29.80
N PHE A 226 -38.03 20.88 -29.24
CA PHE A 226 -38.84 22.10 -29.20
C PHE A 226 -39.13 22.64 -30.60
N ILE A 227 -38.13 22.66 -31.49
CA ILE A 227 -38.30 23.05 -32.89
C ILE A 227 -39.31 22.13 -33.59
N LEU A 228 -39.19 20.81 -33.41
CA LEU A 228 -40.11 19.83 -34.01
C LEU A 228 -41.54 19.99 -33.49
N LEU A 229 -41.73 20.17 -32.17
CA LEU A 229 -43.05 20.38 -31.57
C LEU A 229 -43.68 21.69 -32.05
N PHE A 230 -42.92 22.78 -32.07
CA PHE A 230 -43.40 24.07 -32.55
C PHE A 230 -43.82 23.99 -34.02
N SER A 231 -42.98 23.38 -34.86
CA SER A 231 -43.31 23.12 -36.27
C SER A 231 -44.61 22.31 -36.41
N ALA A 232 -44.78 21.23 -35.65
CA ALA A 232 -45.98 20.40 -35.68
C ALA A 232 -47.26 21.15 -35.27
N ILE A 233 -47.19 22.03 -34.26
CA ILE A 233 -48.33 22.83 -33.81
C ILE A 233 -48.70 23.89 -34.86
N THR A 234 -47.71 24.55 -35.47
CA THR A 234 -47.94 25.61 -36.47
C THR A 234 -48.36 25.10 -37.85
N ASN A 235 -48.09 23.82 -38.18
CA ASN A 235 -48.43 23.21 -39.47
C ASN A 235 -49.89 22.72 -39.60
N GLN A 236 -50.85 23.24 -38.82
CA GLN A 236 -52.26 22.81 -38.92
C GLN A 236 -52.99 23.31 -40.18
N ASP A 237 -52.46 24.30 -40.91
CA ASP A 237 -53.08 24.84 -42.14
C ASP A 237 -52.59 24.21 -43.45
N GLY A 238 -51.90 23.06 -43.41
CA GLY A 238 -51.52 22.31 -44.62
C GLY A 238 -50.46 22.95 -45.52
N LYS A 239 -49.92 24.13 -45.17
CA LYS A 239 -48.67 24.64 -45.75
C LYS A 239 -47.51 24.15 -44.91
N ILE A 240 -46.92 23.03 -45.35
CA ILE A 240 -45.60 22.56 -44.89
C ILE A 240 -44.69 23.78 -44.80
N ILE A 241 -44.37 24.23 -43.59
CA ILE A 241 -43.19 25.07 -43.36
C ILE A 241 -42.03 24.17 -43.76
N ALA A 242 -41.62 24.28 -45.02
CA ALA A 242 -40.44 23.66 -45.53
C ALA A 242 -39.30 24.11 -44.62
N LEU A 243 -38.75 23.18 -43.84
CA LEU A 243 -37.37 23.26 -43.41
C LEU A 243 -36.54 23.19 -44.69
N GLY A 244 -36.53 24.30 -45.43
CA GLY A 244 -35.79 24.45 -46.67
C GLY A 244 -34.33 24.20 -46.34
N ASN A 245 -33.76 23.21 -47.00
CA ASN A 245 -32.33 22.98 -47.12
C ASN A 245 -31.55 23.14 -45.80
N ILE A 246 -31.82 22.29 -44.80
CA ILE A 246 -30.76 21.99 -43.83
C ILE A 246 -29.81 20.99 -44.50
N ASN A 247 -28.88 21.53 -45.29
CA ASN A 247 -27.63 20.82 -45.59
C ASN A 247 -26.86 20.73 -44.27
N VAL A 248 -26.98 19.59 -43.59
CA VAL A 248 -26.06 19.22 -42.52
C VAL A 248 -24.73 18.87 -43.21
N LEU A 249 -23.75 19.76 -43.07
CA LEU A 249 -22.33 19.48 -43.31
C LEU A 249 -21.74 18.71 -42.12
#